data_AF-A0A538FF04-F1
#
_entry.id   AF-A0A538FF04-F1
#
_cell.length_a   1.000
_cell.length_b   1.000
_cell.length_c   1.000
_cell.angle_alpha   90.00
_cell.angle_beta   90.00
_cell.angle_gamma   90.00
#
_symmetry.space_group_name_H-M   'P 1'
#
loop_
_entity.id
_entity.type
_entity.pdbx_description
1 polymer ?
#
loop_
_entity_poly.entity_id
_entity_poly.type
_entity_poly.pdbx_seq_one_letter_code
_entity_poly.pdbx_strand_id
1 'polypeptide(L)'
;MGLVLALVAAGCGGGGGGGGGRLSKSAYEHRLGSDSQAIRNAFRPLSQQPSSLAELASDLKVAQQKLRAAADDLDRATPPKDVEKDNDTLVTGLRKLAAELESLRSAAAKKNPQLVQKALADLRGSRALVDARRATDDMKKKGYKLGGFGG
;
A
#
# COMPACT_ATOMS: atom_id res chain seq x y z
N MET A 1 -0.03 -16.54 49.89
CA MET A 1 -0.34 -17.16 48.57
C MET A 1 -1.04 -16.12 47.70
N GLY A 2 -0.66 -16.00 46.43
CA GLY A 2 -1.46 -15.26 45.44
C GLY A 2 -0.65 -14.47 44.41
N LEU A 3 0.24 -15.12 43.67
CA LEU A 3 0.86 -14.55 42.47
C LEU A 3 0.11 -15.13 41.26
N VAL A 4 -0.65 -14.32 40.54
CA VAL A 4 -1.21 -14.70 39.24
C VAL A 4 -0.49 -13.90 38.18
N LEU A 5 0.57 -14.49 37.63
CA LEU A 5 1.14 -14.07 36.35
C LEU A 5 0.19 -14.49 35.23
N ALA A 6 -0.42 -13.53 34.56
CA ALA A 6 -1.09 -13.74 33.29
C ALA A 6 -0.14 -13.32 32.15
N LEU A 7 0.72 -14.24 31.73
CA LEU A 7 1.33 -14.22 30.39
C LEU A 7 0.96 -15.52 29.69
N VAL A 8 0.08 -15.46 28.71
CA VAL A 8 0.11 -16.41 27.58
C VAL A 8 -0.13 -15.65 26.29
N ALA A 9 0.89 -15.73 25.44
CA ALA A 9 0.97 -15.20 24.10
C ALA A 9 -0.09 -15.82 23.17
N ALA A 10 -0.78 -14.99 22.39
CA ALA A 10 -1.42 -15.42 21.15
C ALA A 10 -0.51 -15.05 19.97
N GLY A 11 0.72 -15.56 20.00
CA GLY A 11 1.54 -15.75 18.80
C GLY A 11 1.32 -17.17 18.31
N CYS A 12 0.35 -17.37 17.43
CA CYS A 12 0.22 -18.62 16.68
C CYS A 12 0.74 -18.35 15.26
N GLY A 13 2.04 -18.59 15.08
CA GLY A 13 2.56 -18.95 13.77
C GLY A 13 2.04 -20.34 13.43
N GLY A 14 1.13 -20.42 12.46
CA GLY A 14 0.69 -21.66 11.83
C GLY A 14 0.97 -21.56 10.34
N GLY A 15 2.07 -22.16 9.90
CA GLY A 15 2.33 -22.41 8.49
C GLY A 15 1.52 -23.60 7.99
N GLY A 16 1.23 -23.62 6.68
CA GLY A 16 0.81 -24.83 5.99
C GLY A 16 -0.26 -24.61 4.92
N GLY A 17 0.13 -24.80 3.66
CA GLY A 17 -0.76 -25.35 2.62
C GLY A 17 -1.65 -24.36 1.88
N GLY A 18 -1.37 -24.18 0.59
CA GLY A 18 -2.27 -23.49 -0.32
C GLY A 18 -3.66 -24.15 -0.40
N GLY A 19 -4.69 -23.32 -0.57
CA GLY A 19 -6.05 -23.80 -0.86
C GLY A 19 -7.17 -22.89 -0.35
N GLY A 20 -7.51 -21.86 -1.12
CA GLY A 20 -8.90 -21.43 -1.36
C GLY A 20 -9.82 -21.08 -0.18
N GLY A 21 -9.31 -20.55 0.93
CA GLY A 21 -10.12 -20.05 2.03
C GLY A 21 -10.15 -18.52 2.09
N ARG A 22 -11.34 -17.93 2.24
CA ARG A 22 -11.48 -16.50 2.52
C ARG A 22 -10.75 -16.14 3.81
N LEU A 23 -9.91 -15.11 3.78
CA LEU A 23 -9.17 -14.62 4.94
C LEU A 23 -10.14 -14.15 6.03
N SER A 24 -9.75 -14.39 7.28
CA SER A 24 -10.39 -13.73 8.41
C SER A 24 -10.08 -12.23 8.40
N LYS A 25 -10.91 -11.45 9.09
CA LYS A 25 -10.69 -10.00 9.24
C LYS A 25 -9.28 -9.69 9.75
N SER A 26 -8.84 -10.33 10.82
CA SER A 26 -7.51 -10.08 11.42
C SER A 26 -6.36 -10.49 10.51
N ALA A 27 -6.49 -11.59 9.76
CA ALA A 27 -5.48 -12.01 8.79
C ALA A 27 -5.36 -11.01 7.64
N TYR A 28 -6.49 -10.51 7.15
CA TYR A 28 -6.54 -9.48 6.12
C TYR A 28 -5.97 -8.14 6.62
N GLU A 29 -6.34 -7.70 7.83
CA GLU A 29 -5.80 -6.49 8.47
C GLU A 29 -4.28 -6.55 8.66
N HIS A 30 -3.75 -7.70 9.11
CA HIS A 30 -2.32 -7.88 9.28
C HIS A 30 -1.58 -7.78 7.94
N ARG A 31 -2.11 -8.42 6.89
CA ARG A 31 -1.53 -8.40 5.55
C ARG A 31 -1.52 -6.99 4.97
N LEU A 32 -2.66 -6.34 5.00
CA LEU A 32 -2.80 -4.96 4.53
C LEU A 32 -1.95 -3.97 5.35
N GLY A 33 -1.79 -4.21 6.65
CA GLY A 33 -0.90 -3.42 7.50
C GLY A 33 0.57 -3.56 7.14
N SER A 34 1.02 -4.77 6.81
CA SER A 34 2.38 -5.05 6.32
C SER A 34 2.64 -4.33 4.99
N ASP A 35 1.71 -4.46 4.03
CA ASP A 35 1.79 -3.78 2.73
C ASP A 35 1.81 -2.26 2.88
N SER A 36 0.92 -1.72 3.71
CA SER A 36 0.83 -0.29 3.99
C SER A 36 2.11 0.24 4.65
N GLN A 37 2.76 -0.54 5.51
CA GLN A 37 4.04 -0.17 6.10
C GLN A 37 5.17 -0.19 5.06
N ALA A 38 5.20 -1.22 4.19
CA ALA A 38 6.20 -1.32 3.13
C ALA A 38 6.09 -0.16 2.13
N ILE A 39 4.86 0.22 1.76
CA ILE A 39 4.59 1.39 0.91
C ILE A 39 5.06 2.66 1.62
N ARG A 40 4.65 2.90 2.87
CA ARG A 40 5.05 4.12 3.61
C ARG A 40 6.55 4.27 3.72
N ASN A 41 7.27 3.19 4.01
CA ASN A 41 8.74 3.20 4.05
C ASN A 41 9.36 3.57 2.70
N ALA A 42 8.77 3.11 1.59
CA ALA A 42 9.25 3.43 0.25
C ALA A 42 8.94 4.87 -0.18
N PHE A 43 7.86 5.46 0.33
CA PHE A 43 7.50 6.85 0.07
C PHE A 43 8.19 7.85 1.00
N ARG A 44 8.75 7.41 2.14
CA ARG A 44 9.42 8.29 3.09
C ARG A 44 10.54 9.14 2.45
N PRO A 45 11.45 8.62 1.61
CA PRO A 45 12.45 9.44 0.94
C PRO A 45 11.84 10.49 0.00
N LEU A 46 10.75 10.14 -0.68
CA LEU A 46 10.03 11.05 -1.60
C LEU A 46 9.33 12.22 -0.90
N SER A 47 9.21 12.19 0.43
CA SER A 47 8.71 13.31 1.23
C SER A 47 9.78 14.36 1.52
N GLN A 48 11.04 14.01 1.33
CA GLN A 48 12.18 14.91 1.48
C GLN A 48 12.55 15.50 0.12
N GLN A 49 13.21 16.66 0.13
CA GLN A 49 13.73 17.24 -1.09
C GLN A 49 14.87 16.35 -1.62
N PRO A 50 14.74 15.78 -2.84
CA PRO A 50 15.78 14.92 -3.38
C PRO A 50 17.03 15.76 -3.68
N SER A 51 18.21 15.21 -3.38
CA SER A 51 19.50 15.88 -3.66
C SER A 51 19.78 15.93 -5.16
N SER A 52 19.16 15.06 -5.95
CA SER A 52 19.24 15.07 -7.41
C SER A 52 18.02 14.41 -8.08
N LEU A 53 17.84 14.68 -9.38
CA LEU A 53 16.82 13.98 -10.17
C LEU A 53 17.11 12.48 -10.36
N ALA A 54 18.38 12.06 -10.24
CA ALA A 54 18.76 10.64 -10.28
C ALA A 54 18.37 9.91 -8.99
N GLU A 55 18.53 10.57 -7.84
CA GLU A 55 18.02 10.09 -6.55
C GLU A 55 16.50 9.98 -6.58
N LEU A 56 15.81 11.04 -7.03
CA LEU A 56 14.35 11.03 -7.22
C LEU A 56 13.91 9.85 -8.09
N ALA A 57 14.57 9.60 -9.22
CA ALA A 57 14.24 8.48 -10.09
C ALA A 57 14.45 7.11 -9.42
N SER A 58 15.45 6.99 -8.54
CA SER A 58 15.74 5.76 -7.80
C SER A 58 14.70 5.52 -6.72
N ASP A 59 14.35 6.54 -5.95
CA ASP A 59 13.31 6.44 -4.91
C ASP A 59 11.93 6.14 -5.51
N LEU A 60 11.60 6.78 -6.64
CA LEU A 60 10.38 6.50 -7.38
C LEU A 60 10.32 5.04 -7.85
N LYS A 61 11.44 4.49 -8.31
CA LYS A 61 11.52 3.08 -8.70
C LYS A 61 11.20 2.15 -7.53
N VAL A 62 11.72 2.43 -6.34
CA VAL A 62 11.44 1.65 -5.13
C VAL A 62 9.97 1.77 -4.74
N ALA A 63 9.40 2.98 -4.75
CA ALA A 63 7.98 3.21 -4.47
C ALA A 63 7.08 2.44 -5.44
N GLN A 64 7.35 2.49 -6.75
CA GLN A 64 6.60 1.72 -7.75
C GLN A 64 6.65 0.22 -7.52
N GLN A 65 7.83 -0.32 -7.19
CA GLN A 65 7.99 -1.74 -6.91
C GLN A 65 7.16 -2.16 -5.68
N LYS A 66 7.17 -1.36 -4.61
CA LYS A 66 6.37 -1.66 -3.41
C LYS A 66 4.88 -1.53 -3.64
N LEU A 67 4.42 -0.57 -4.45
CA LEU A 67 3.02 -0.48 -4.84
C LEU A 67 2.56 -1.68 -5.67
N ARG A 68 3.35 -2.12 -6.66
CA ARG A 68 3.03 -3.32 -7.46
C ARG A 68 3.02 -4.57 -6.59
N ALA A 69 4.04 -4.73 -5.74
CA ALA A 69 4.11 -5.86 -4.82
C ALA A 69 2.90 -5.93 -3.89
N ALA A 70 2.51 -4.81 -3.27
CA ALA A 70 1.31 -4.75 -2.43
C ALA A 70 0.04 -5.04 -3.23
N ALA A 71 -0.08 -4.49 -4.44
CA ALA A 71 -1.23 -4.78 -5.29
C ALA A 71 -1.32 -6.27 -5.65
N ASP A 72 -0.21 -6.89 -6.03
CA ASP A 72 -0.16 -8.31 -6.38
C ASP A 72 -0.37 -9.19 -5.15
N ASP A 73 0.09 -8.76 -3.98
CA ASP A 73 -0.18 -9.43 -2.72
C ASP A 73 -1.68 -9.41 -2.45
N LEU A 74 -2.32 -8.23 -2.40
CA LEU A 74 -3.75 -8.04 -2.17
C LEU A 74 -4.66 -8.70 -3.22
N ASP A 75 -4.26 -8.72 -4.49
CA ASP A 75 -4.96 -9.40 -5.59
C ASP A 75 -4.95 -10.93 -5.43
N ARG A 76 -3.87 -11.47 -4.84
CA ARG A 76 -3.76 -12.90 -4.50
C ARG A 76 -4.45 -13.26 -3.19
N ALA A 77 -4.83 -12.27 -2.36
CA ALA A 77 -5.63 -12.53 -1.16
C ALA A 77 -7.07 -12.84 -1.55
N THR A 78 -7.71 -13.69 -0.76
CA THR A 78 -9.16 -13.78 -0.74
C THR A 78 -9.66 -12.96 0.46
N PRO A 79 -9.99 -11.66 0.31
CA PRO A 79 -10.40 -10.80 1.44
C PRO A 79 -11.76 -11.20 2.01
N PRO A 80 -12.17 -10.74 3.20
CA PRO A 80 -13.54 -10.90 3.70
C PRO A 80 -14.62 -10.35 2.73
N LYS A 81 -15.85 -10.89 2.75
CA LYS A 81 -16.87 -10.63 1.71
C LYS A 81 -17.33 -9.18 1.68
N ASP A 82 -17.39 -8.56 2.83
CA ASP A 82 -17.77 -7.17 3.05
C ASP A 82 -16.76 -6.15 2.48
N VAL A 83 -15.50 -6.54 2.24
CA VAL A 83 -14.44 -5.66 1.72
C VAL A 83 -13.85 -6.11 0.38
N GLU A 84 -14.41 -7.16 -0.25
CA GLU A 84 -13.93 -7.68 -1.54
C GLU A 84 -13.84 -6.60 -2.62
N LYS A 85 -14.92 -5.82 -2.80
CA LYS A 85 -14.97 -4.73 -3.77
C LYS A 85 -13.98 -3.59 -3.42
N ASP A 86 -13.79 -3.32 -2.14
CA ASP A 86 -12.86 -2.29 -1.70
C ASP A 86 -11.42 -2.75 -1.95
N ASN A 87 -11.12 -4.04 -1.74
CA ASN A 87 -9.83 -4.65 -2.03
C ASN A 87 -9.51 -4.53 -3.51
N ASP A 88 -10.44 -4.88 -4.40
CA ASP A 88 -10.24 -4.79 -5.85
C ASP A 88 -9.99 -3.33 -6.29
N THR A 89 -10.73 -2.39 -5.69
CA THR A 89 -10.55 -0.95 -5.93
C THR A 89 -9.18 -0.50 -5.45
N LEU A 90 -8.72 -0.98 -4.29
CA LEU A 90 -7.40 -0.68 -3.74
C LEU A 90 -6.29 -1.27 -4.61
N VAL A 91 -6.38 -2.54 -5.01
CA VAL A 91 -5.44 -3.21 -5.94
C VAL A 91 -5.31 -2.40 -7.23
N THR A 92 -6.45 -2.02 -7.82
CA THR A 92 -6.48 -1.21 -9.05
C THR A 92 -5.81 0.15 -8.82
N GLY A 93 -6.12 0.81 -7.71
CA GLY A 93 -5.52 2.07 -7.31
C GLY A 93 -4.00 2.00 -7.15
N LEU A 94 -3.49 0.98 -6.47
CA LEU A 94 -2.06 0.75 -6.26
C LEU A 94 -1.33 0.49 -7.59
N ARG A 95 -1.90 -0.37 -8.47
CA ARG A 95 -1.34 -0.63 -9.80
C ARG A 95 -1.29 0.63 -10.65
N LYS A 96 -2.36 1.41 -10.63
CA LYS A 96 -2.45 2.66 -11.40
C LYS A 96 -1.50 3.72 -10.87
N LEU A 97 -1.39 3.87 -9.56
CA LEU A 97 -0.39 4.78 -8.96
C LEU A 97 1.03 4.37 -9.36
N ALA A 98 1.35 3.08 -9.33
CA ALA A 98 2.67 2.59 -9.78
C ALA A 98 2.94 2.90 -11.27
N ALA A 99 1.90 2.87 -12.11
CA ALA A 99 2.00 3.25 -13.51
C ALA A 99 2.17 4.77 -13.68
N GLU A 100 1.43 5.59 -12.92
CA GLU A 100 1.52 7.05 -12.99
C GLU A 100 2.88 7.58 -12.51
N LEU A 101 3.46 6.93 -11.48
CA LEU A 101 4.84 7.23 -11.04
C LEU A 101 5.90 6.88 -12.09
N GLU A 102 5.61 6.05 -13.09
CA GLU A 102 6.56 5.73 -14.17
C GLU A 102 6.86 6.95 -15.03
N SER A 103 5.84 7.74 -15.33
CA SER A 103 5.99 8.99 -16.08
C SER A 103 6.90 9.98 -15.31
N LEU A 104 6.69 10.10 -14.00
CA LEU A 104 7.51 10.95 -13.14
C LEU A 104 8.95 10.43 -13.04
N ARG A 105 9.14 9.11 -12.88
CA ARG A 105 10.46 8.48 -12.84
C ARG A 105 11.22 8.70 -14.14
N SER A 106 10.55 8.49 -15.28
CA SER A 106 11.12 8.69 -16.61
C SER A 106 11.51 10.14 -16.84
N ALA A 107 10.67 11.09 -16.42
CA ALA A 107 10.98 12.52 -16.48
C ALA A 107 12.19 12.91 -15.62
N ALA A 108 12.27 12.38 -14.39
CA ALA A 108 13.39 12.59 -13.48
C ALA A 108 14.69 11.98 -14.05
N ALA A 109 14.63 10.75 -14.59
CA ALA A 109 15.78 10.10 -15.23
C ALA A 109 16.28 10.87 -16.46
N LYS A 110 15.37 11.48 -17.22
CA LYS A 110 15.68 12.35 -18.37
C LYS A 110 16.17 13.75 -17.97
N LYS A 111 16.21 14.07 -16.68
CA LYS A 111 16.56 15.38 -16.13
C LYS A 111 15.73 16.53 -16.76
N ASN A 112 14.46 16.29 -17.05
CA ASN A 112 13.58 17.27 -17.70
C ASN A 112 12.55 17.84 -16.70
N PRO A 113 12.74 19.07 -16.19
CA PRO A 113 11.87 19.66 -15.18
C PRO A 113 10.43 19.88 -15.65
N GLN A 114 10.23 20.18 -16.93
CA GLN A 114 8.88 20.40 -17.49
C GLN A 114 8.09 19.10 -17.51
N LEU A 115 8.74 17.98 -17.89
CA LEU A 115 8.11 16.66 -17.82
C LEU A 115 7.84 16.23 -16.37
N VAL A 116 8.72 16.59 -15.43
CA VAL A 116 8.50 16.34 -14.00
C VAL A 116 7.27 17.09 -13.49
N GLN A 117 7.16 18.38 -13.80
CA GLN A 117 6.00 19.20 -13.41
C GLN A 117 4.70 18.66 -14.02
N LYS A 118 4.71 18.28 -15.30
CA LYS A 118 3.54 17.67 -15.95
C LYS A 118 3.15 16.37 -15.27
N ALA A 119 4.10 15.47 -15.03
CA ALA A 119 3.82 14.20 -14.38
C ALA A 119 3.26 14.38 -12.95
N LEU A 120 3.74 15.39 -12.20
CA LEU A 120 3.19 15.74 -10.88
C LEU A 120 1.75 16.27 -10.97
N ALA A 121 1.44 17.08 -11.99
CA ALA A 121 0.07 17.56 -12.22
C ALA A 121 -0.88 16.42 -12.57
N ASP A 122 -0.46 15.52 -13.47
CA ASP A 122 -1.24 14.35 -13.87
C ASP A 122 -1.49 13.41 -12.67
N LEU A 123 -0.47 13.22 -11.80
CA LEU A 123 -0.58 12.46 -10.55
C LEU A 123 -1.63 13.05 -9.60
N ARG A 124 -1.65 14.38 -9.41
CA ARG A 124 -2.63 15.06 -8.55
C ARG A 124 -4.06 14.93 -9.05
N GLY A 125 -4.24 14.85 -10.36
CA GLY A 125 -5.54 14.64 -11.01
C GLY A 125 -6.00 13.18 -11.05
N SER A 126 -5.20 12.24 -10.53
CA SER A 126 -5.50 10.81 -10.65
C SER A 126 -6.78 10.42 -9.92
N ARG A 127 -7.78 10.03 -10.70
CA ARG A 127 -9.04 9.48 -10.19
C ARG A 127 -8.83 8.19 -9.41
N ALA A 128 -7.81 7.41 -9.78
CA ALA A 128 -7.49 6.15 -9.12
C ALA A 128 -6.98 6.33 -7.69
N LEU A 129 -6.24 7.42 -7.44
CA LEU A 129 -5.86 7.80 -6.08
C LEU A 129 -7.08 8.16 -5.23
N VAL A 130 -8.04 8.88 -5.82
CA VAL A 130 -9.30 9.24 -5.14
C VAL A 130 -10.10 7.97 -4.81
N ASP A 131 -10.23 7.05 -5.76
CA ASP A 131 -10.98 5.81 -5.57
C ASP A 131 -10.31 4.88 -4.56
N ALA A 132 -8.98 4.74 -4.60
CA ALA A 132 -8.21 3.98 -3.60
C ALA A 132 -8.37 4.56 -2.19
N ARG A 133 -8.37 5.89 -2.07
CA ARG A 133 -8.61 6.57 -0.79
C ARG A 133 -10.02 6.31 -0.27
N ARG A 134 -11.04 6.40 -1.15
CA ARG A 134 -12.43 6.08 -0.79
C ARG A 134 -12.58 4.64 -0.33
N ALA A 135 -11.98 3.68 -1.03
CA ALA A 135 -11.99 2.27 -0.64
C ALA A 135 -11.34 2.06 0.75
N THR A 136 -10.20 2.70 0.98
CA THR A 136 -9.52 2.70 2.29
C THR A 136 -10.41 3.28 3.40
N ASP A 137 -11.09 4.40 3.14
CA ASP A 137 -11.98 5.03 4.12
C ASP A 137 -13.24 4.19 4.38
N ASP A 138 -13.79 3.52 3.37
CA ASP A 138 -14.93 2.62 3.53
C ASP A 138 -14.56 1.34 4.29
N MET A 139 -13.37 0.76 4.06
CA MET A 139 -12.86 -0.32 4.89
C MET A 139 -12.72 0.10 6.37
N LYS A 140 -12.23 1.32 6.64
CA LYS A 140 -12.18 1.83 8.03
C LYS A 140 -13.56 1.98 8.65
N LYS A 141 -14.56 2.46 7.89
CA LYS A 141 -15.97 2.54 8.37
C LYS A 141 -16.54 1.16 8.68
N LYS A 142 -16.12 0.13 7.96
CA LYS A 142 -16.42 -1.29 8.24
C LYS A 142 -15.61 -1.86 9.42
N GLY A 143 -14.83 -1.02 10.08
CA GLY A 143 -14.08 -1.32 11.29
C GLY A 143 -12.75 -2.02 11.05
N TYR A 144 -12.19 -1.96 9.84
CA TYR A 144 -10.89 -2.56 9.53
C TYR A 144 -9.72 -1.67 9.98
N LYS A 145 -8.70 -2.29 10.57
CA LYS A 145 -7.44 -1.66 10.96
C LYS A 145 -6.41 -1.79 9.86
N LEU A 146 -6.33 -0.79 8.97
CA LEU A 146 -5.51 -0.83 7.76
C LEU A 146 -4.02 -0.48 8.00
N GLY A 147 -3.52 -0.62 9.22
CA GLY A 147 -2.16 -0.21 9.58
C GLY A 147 -1.88 1.27 9.27
N GLY A 148 -2.28 2.18 10.16
CA GLY A 148 -1.77 3.56 10.22
C GLY A 148 -2.15 4.51 9.08
N PHE A 149 -3.37 4.39 8.54
CA PHE A 149 -4.08 5.54 7.96
C PHE A 149 -4.96 6.29 8.99
N GLY A 150 -4.78 6.00 10.28
CA GLY A 150 -5.35 6.72 11.40
C GLY A 150 -4.26 6.94 12.42
N GLY A 151 -3.94 8.21 12.67
CA GLY A 151 -3.55 8.65 14.01
C GLY A 151 -4.82 8.84 14.84
#